data_AF-A0A3D0NFS9-F1
#
_entry.id   AF-A0A3D0NFS9-F1
#
_cell.length_a   1.000
_cell.length_b   1.000
_cell.length_c   1.000
_cell.angle_alpha   90.00
_cell.angle_beta   90.00
_cell.angle_gamma   90.00
#
_symmetry.space_group_name_H-M   'P 1'
#
loop_
_entity.id
_entity.type
_entity.pdbx_description
1 polymer ?
#
loop_
_entity_poly.entity_id
_entity_poly.type
_entity_poly.pdbx_seq_one_letter_code
_entity_poly.pdbx_strand_id
1 'polypeptide(L)'
;MPPAANNKDLTADEITVLKAWVKQGAKWEPHWAFQAPQATKAPSGKHDWGNNPIDEYVIYRLKQANLSPSETADPHTLIRRLYLDLIGLPPTMKELDSAMTTVFHDDGQLNQDEYGNLVDRLLNDSRYGERWARRWLDLARYADTNGYEKDRDRNMWPFRDWVIRAINTGMPFDQFTIEQLAGDMLPNATPEQRIATGFHRNTMLNEEGGIDPLEFRFHAMTDRVATTGTTWLGLTTGCAQCHTHKYDPITHRQYYEFMAFMNNTDEPEMDIPDAAVDQRHQANLAKAEHLISELRTQYTKSGKDLEAEFTVWLTSQRNRKRNWQPISPASLQTNLPHLQLERNQVVFASGDSTKHDIFELEYPVKTEAVTAIRLEALPDPRLPNYGPGMTNYEGTIGDFFLTEFEIQVNGKRIKLEKAVHSYAKNRYGNQDTSAQLMIDGDIQTGWSVHEGQGERHIAILQPTEPIPAGDWTLIMHFGRHFSSSLGKFRLSIATDNKPLSAEELPPAAETLLDIPDSEQTEEQRQALVTQFLLQSPELKEQAGRINTLRKRPGYQRAMVMQERPQENPRPTHRHHRGEYLSPKESVTPQPLNFLHPFQTGTPA
;
A
#
# COMPACT_ATOMS: atom_id res chain seq x y z
N MET A 1 -21.55 -26.28 -14.67
CA MET A 1 -22.11 -26.44 -16.04
C MET A 1 -23.31 -27.37 -15.97
N PRO A 2 -24.39 -27.13 -16.74
CA PRO A 2 -25.34 -28.20 -16.99
C PRO A 2 -24.62 -29.35 -17.75
N PRO A 3 -25.05 -30.62 -17.60
CA PRO A 3 -24.42 -31.77 -18.25
C PRO A 3 -24.19 -31.55 -19.75
N ALA A 4 -23.22 -32.23 -20.38
CA ALA A 4 -22.93 -32.07 -21.82
C ALA A 4 -24.16 -32.27 -22.73
N ALA A 5 -25.11 -33.11 -22.31
CA ALA A 5 -26.40 -33.29 -22.98
C ALA A 5 -27.33 -32.05 -22.98
N ASN A 6 -26.98 -31.00 -22.21
CA ASN A 6 -27.73 -29.76 -22.08
C ASN A 6 -27.06 -28.55 -22.77
N ASN A 7 -25.89 -28.73 -23.40
CA ASN A 7 -25.35 -27.72 -24.33
C ASN A 7 -26.17 -27.77 -25.61
N LYS A 8 -27.27 -27.00 -25.64
CA LYS A 8 -28.05 -26.78 -26.86
C LYS A 8 -27.31 -25.76 -27.72
N ASP A 9 -26.35 -26.24 -28.49
CA ASP A 9 -25.78 -25.45 -29.56
C ASP A 9 -26.83 -25.31 -30.66
N LEU A 10 -27.10 -24.08 -31.09
CA LEU A 10 -28.01 -23.84 -32.20
C LEU A 10 -27.41 -24.43 -33.47
N THR A 11 -28.18 -25.25 -34.15
CA THR A 11 -27.84 -25.77 -35.48
C THR A 11 -27.71 -24.62 -36.49
N ALA A 12 -27.01 -24.84 -37.59
CA ALA A 12 -26.88 -23.83 -38.65
C ALA A 12 -28.25 -23.36 -39.17
N ASP A 13 -29.24 -24.25 -39.20
CA ASP A 13 -30.61 -23.96 -39.61
C ASP A 13 -31.33 -23.09 -38.58
N GLU A 14 -31.22 -23.41 -37.28
CA GLU A 14 -31.78 -22.58 -36.20
C GLU A 14 -31.15 -21.18 -36.16
N ILE A 15 -29.83 -21.07 -36.37
CA ILE A 15 -29.15 -19.78 -36.51
C ILE A 15 -29.70 -19.02 -37.72
N THR A 16 -29.96 -19.70 -38.83
CA THR A 16 -30.53 -19.09 -40.04
C THR A 16 -31.96 -18.58 -39.79
N VAL A 17 -32.79 -19.35 -39.09
CA VAL A 17 -34.14 -18.95 -38.66
C VAL A 17 -34.07 -17.72 -37.76
N LEU A 18 -33.20 -17.71 -36.75
CA LEU A 18 -33.03 -16.57 -35.84
C LEU A 18 -32.52 -15.32 -36.59
N LYS A 19 -31.56 -15.48 -37.50
CA LYS A 19 -31.08 -14.38 -38.37
C LYS A 19 -32.20 -13.83 -39.26
N ALA A 20 -33.04 -14.70 -39.82
CA ALA A 20 -34.18 -14.29 -40.64
C ALA A 20 -35.22 -13.54 -39.81
N TRP A 21 -35.55 -14.04 -38.61
CA TRP A 21 -36.45 -13.38 -37.66
C TRP A 21 -35.94 -11.98 -37.28
N VAL A 22 -34.65 -11.84 -36.95
CA VAL A 22 -34.01 -10.54 -36.69
C VAL A 22 -34.09 -9.62 -37.91
N LYS A 23 -33.77 -10.12 -39.12
CA LYS A 23 -33.87 -9.33 -40.37
C LYS A 23 -35.30 -8.91 -40.71
N GLN A 24 -36.31 -9.65 -40.26
CA GLN A 24 -37.73 -9.34 -40.44
C GLN A 24 -38.24 -8.30 -39.43
N GLY A 25 -37.36 -7.71 -38.61
CA GLY A 25 -37.71 -6.65 -37.67
C GLY A 25 -38.18 -7.17 -36.32
N ALA A 26 -37.76 -8.38 -35.91
CA ALA A 26 -37.98 -8.85 -34.56
C ALA A 26 -37.46 -7.83 -33.54
N LYS A 27 -38.33 -7.42 -32.62
CA LYS A 27 -37.94 -6.54 -31.52
C LYS A 27 -37.17 -7.35 -30.50
N TRP A 28 -35.87 -7.12 -30.43
CA TRP A 28 -35.01 -7.62 -29.37
C TRP A 28 -34.80 -6.51 -28.34
N GLU A 29 -35.34 -6.69 -27.15
CA GLU A 29 -35.15 -5.74 -26.04
C GLU A 29 -34.12 -6.33 -25.05
N PRO A 30 -33.10 -5.56 -24.66
CA PRO A 30 -32.18 -6.00 -23.61
C PRO A 30 -32.92 -6.14 -22.27
N HIS A 31 -32.38 -6.93 -21.34
CA HIS A 31 -32.99 -7.06 -20.01
C HIS A 31 -33.14 -5.68 -19.34
N TRP A 32 -34.28 -5.42 -18.69
CA TRP A 32 -34.65 -4.10 -18.17
C TRP A 32 -33.59 -3.50 -17.23
N ALA A 33 -32.88 -4.35 -16.48
CA ALA A 33 -31.83 -3.93 -15.54
C ALA A 33 -30.59 -3.33 -16.22
N PHE A 34 -30.40 -3.55 -17.53
CA PHE A 34 -29.29 -3.00 -18.33
C PHE A 34 -29.75 -1.88 -19.26
N GLN A 35 -30.96 -1.37 -19.06
CA GLN A 35 -31.47 -0.21 -19.76
C GLN A 35 -31.44 0.99 -18.82
N ALA A 36 -31.06 2.15 -19.35
CA ALA A 36 -31.12 3.39 -18.58
C ALA A 36 -32.56 3.65 -18.11
N PRO A 37 -32.79 3.87 -16.80
CA PRO A 37 -34.12 4.18 -16.29
C PRO A 37 -34.61 5.49 -16.92
N GLN A 38 -35.85 5.49 -17.41
CA GLN A 38 -36.48 6.68 -17.97
C GLN A 38 -37.40 7.30 -16.92
N ALA A 39 -37.41 8.64 -16.86
CA ALA A 39 -38.33 9.35 -15.99
C ALA A 39 -39.78 9.08 -16.41
N THR A 40 -40.54 8.42 -15.55
CA THR A 40 -41.98 8.24 -15.71
C THR A 40 -42.73 9.32 -14.94
N LYS A 41 -43.86 9.79 -15.49
CA LYS A 41 -44.77 10.62 -14.71
C LYS A 41 -45.47 9.73 -13.69
N ALA A 42 -45.52 10.20 -12.45
CA ALA A 42 -46.24 9.51 -11.40
C ALA A 42 -47.75 9.42 -11.76
N PRO A 43 -48.45 8.36 -11.34
CA PRO A 43 -49.88 8.23 -11.56
C PRO A 43 -50.64 9.35 -10.85
N SER A 44 -51.37 10.18 -11.60
CA SER A 44 -52.10 11.31 -11.02
C SER A 44 -53.42 10.88 -10.35
N GLY A 45 -53.69 11.42 -9.17
CA GLY A 45 -54.97 11.23 -8.48
C GLY A 45 -55.03 12.00 -7.16
N LYS A 46 -56.22 12.45 -6.76
CA LYS A 46 -56.40 13.06 -5.43
C LYS A 46 -56.25 11.98 -4.34
N HIS A 47 -55.46 12.26 -3.33
CA HIS A 47 -55.33 11.48 -2.10
C HIS A 47 -54.93 12.40 -0.94
N ASP A 48 -55.30 11.99 0.27
CA ASP A 48 -55.09 12.77 1.49
C ASP A 48 -53.90 12.24 2.32
N TRP A 49 -53.07 11.36 1.74
CA TRP A 49 -51.95 10.69 2.40
C TRP A 49 -50.64 10.89 1.61
N GLY A 50 -49.56 11.27 2.30
CA GLY A 50 -48.26 11.56 1.67
C GLY A 50 -48.14 12.98 1.12
N ASN A 51 -46.91 13.46 0.98
CA ASN A 51 -46.58 14.82 0.55
C ASN A 51 -45.42 14.90 -0.45
N ASN A 52 -44.88 13.77 -0.92
CA ASN A 52 -43.79 13.73 -1.90
C ASN A 52 -44.15 12.87 -3.13
N PRO A 53 -43.46 13.05 -4.28
CA PRO A 53 -43.76 12.31 -5.51
C PRO A 53 -43.61 10.77 -5.41
N ILE A 54 -42.84 10.24 -4.46
CA ILE A 54 -42.72 8.79 -4.23
C ILE A 54 -44.03 8.25 -3.65
N ASP A 55 -44.69 9.02 -2.78
CA ASP A 55 -45.96 8.63 -2.16
C ASP A 55 -47.07 8.39 -3.19
N GLU A 56 -47.06 9.13 -4.32
CA GLU A 56 -47.99 8.92 -5.43
C GLU A 56 -47.87 7.50 -6.03
N TYR A 57 -46.64 6.98 -6.15
CA TYR A 57 -46.42 5.61 -6.63
C TYR A 57 -46.87 4.57 -5.59
N VAL A 58 -46.64 4.82 -4.31
CA VAL A 58 -47.05 3.93 -3.21
C VAL A 58 -48.58 3.85 -3.14
N ILE A 59 -49.27 4.99 -3.10
CA ILE A 59 -50.74 5.03 -3.00
C ILE A 59 -51.41 4.43 -4.24
N TYR A 60 -50.83 4.64 -5.43
CA TYR A 60 -51.32 4.01 -6.65
C TYR A 60 -51.27 2.49 -6.55
N ARG A 61 -50.15 1.92 -6.09
CA ARG A 61 -50.01 0.46 -5.89
C ARG A 61 -50.91 -0.07 -4.79
N LEU A 62 -51.05 0.62 -3.66
CA LEU A 62 -51.94 0.24 -2.57
C LEU A 62 -53.39 0.18 -3.04
N LYS A 63 -53.87 1.20 -3.77
CA LYS A 63 -55.24 1.22 -4.34
C LYS A 63 -55.49 0.05 -5.28
N GLN A 64 -54.54 -0.29 -6.15
CA GLN A 64 -54.65 -1.47 -7.02
C GLN A 64 -54.72 -2.79 -6.25
N ALA A 65 -54.01 -2.86 -5.12
CA ALA A 65 -54.02 -4.02 -4.23
C ALA A 65 -55.23 -4.03 -3.26
N ASN A 66 -56.13 -3.05 -3.34
CA ASN A 66 -57.22 -2.83 -2.37
C ASN A 66 -56.72 -2.69 -0.91
N LEU A 67 -55.57 -2.04 -0.74
CA LEU A 67 -54.97 -1.73 0.55
C LEU A 67 -55.03 -0.22 0.82
N SER A 68 -55.04 0.12 2.11
CA SER A 68 -54.92 1.49 2.61
C SER A 68 -53.61 1.65 3.39
N PRO A 69 -53.02 2.85 3.44
CA PRO A 69 -51.90 3.13 4.34
C PRO A 69 -52.25 2.82 5.79
N SER A 70 -51.26 2.38 6.56
CA SER A 70 -51.41 2.21 8.01
C SER A 70 -51.63 3.55 8.71
N GLU A 71 -52.33 3.53 9.84
CA GLU A 71 -52.47 4.70 10.71
C GLU A 71 -51.10 5.19 11.20
N THR A 72 -50.97 6.51 11.39
CA THR A 72 -49.78 7.11 11.98
C THR A 72 -49.55 6.56 13.37
N ALA A 73 -48.30 6.22 13.70
CA ALA A 73 -47.94 5.73 15.03
C ALA A 73 -48.22 6.79 16.11
N ASP A 74 -48.39 6.36 17.36
CA ASP A 74 -48.53 7.29 18.48
C ASP A 74 -47.29 8.22 18.60
N PRO A 75 -47.44 9.43 19.15
CA PRO A 75 -46.38 10.44 19.17
C PRO A 75 -45.02 9.94 19.69
N HIS A 76 -45.00 9.18 20.79
CA HIS A 76 -43.77 8.69 21.39
C HIS A 76 -43.11 7.64 20.49
N THR A 77 -43.91 6.72 19.93
CA THR A 77 -43.42 5.73 18.97
C THR A 77 -42.91 6.38 17.70
N LEU A 78 -43.58 7.42 17.18
CA LEU A 78 -43.18 8.13 15.98
C LEU A 78 -41.81 8.79 16.16
N ILE A 79 -41.61 9.56 17.24
CA ILE A 79 -40.34 10.21 17.54
C ILE A 79 -39.25 9.16 17.80
N ARG A 80 -39.54 8.11 18.56
CA ARG A 80 -38.58 7.03 18.82
C ARG A 80 -38.12 6.35 17.53
N ARG A 81 -39.03 6.06 16.60
CA ARG A 81 -38.69 5.46 15.29
C ARG A 81 -37.80 6.39 14.48
N LEU A 82 -38.14 7.68 14.41
CA LEU A 82 -37.34 8.67 13.68
C LEU A 82 -35.88 8.69 14.16
N TYR A 83 -35.66 8.73 15.47
CA TYR A 83 -34.32 8.69 16.06
C TYR A 83 -33.58 7.37 15.76
N LEU A 84 -34.25 6.21 15.89
CA LEU A 84 -33.65 4.91 15.58
C LEU A 84 -33.32 4.74 14.09
N ASP A 85 -34.14 5.29 13.21
CA ASP A 85 -33.96 5.20 11.76
C ASP A 85 -32.81 6.08 11.30
N LEU A 86 -32.77 7.34 11.74
CA LEU A 86 -31.77 8.30 11.29
C LEU A 86 -30.42 8.14 12.00
N ILE A 87 -30.40 8.03 13.33
CA ILE A 87 -29.15 8.03 14.11
C ILE A 87 -28.88 6.71 14.86
N GLY A 88 -29.77 5.72 14.75
CA GLY A 88 -29.53 4.37 15.29
C GLY A 88 -29.72 4.21 16.79
N LEU A 89 -30.06 5.28 17.51
CA LEU A 89 -30.23 5.30 18.97
C LEU A 89 -31.61 5.88 19.32
N PRO A 90 -32.25 5.43 20.42
CA PRO A 90 -33.46 6.09 20.91
C PRO A 90 -33.13 7.51 21.42
N PRO A 91 -34.11 8.43 21.43
CA PRO A 91 -33.91 9.76 22.01
C PRO A 91 -33.64 9.65 23.51
N THR A 92 -32.81 10.54 24.05
CA THR A 92 -32.76 10.78 25.49
C THR A 92 -34.09 11.36 25.99
N MET A 93 -34.39 11.25 27.28
CA MET A 93 -35.62 11.82 27.84
C MET A 93 -35.77 13.32 27.52
N LYS A 94 -34.66 14.08 27.61
CA LYS A 94 -34.66 15.52 27.28
C LYS A 94 -34.97 15.79 25.80
N GLU A 95 -34.38 15.01 24.90
CA GLU A 95 -34.66 15.10 23.46
C GLU A 95 -36.11 14.72 23.15
N LEU A 96 -36.63 13.68 23.81
CA LEU A 96 -38.02 13.25 23.65
C LEU A 96 -38.99 14.33 24.12
N ASP A 97 -38.83 14.87 25.32
CA ASP A 97 -39.69 15.92 25.87
C ASP A 97 -39.68 17.17 24.98
N SER A 98 -38.48 17.56 24.50
CA SER A 98 -38.33 18.67 23.56
C SER A 98 -39.02 18.40 22.23
N ALA A 99 -38.85 17.21 21.65
CA ALA A 99 -39.49 16.83 20.39
C ALA A 99 -41.02 16.78 20.55
N MET A 100 -41.52 16.20 21.64
CA MET A 100 -42.93 16.11 21.95
C MET A 100 -43.60 17.49 22.06
N THR A 101 -42.90 18.49 22.60
CA THR A 101 -43.42 19.85 22.79
C THR A 101 -43.35 20.69 21.51
N THR A 102 -42.44 20.38 20.59
CA THR A 102 -42.20 21.17 19.37
C THR A 102 -42.92 20.61 18.16
N VAL A 103 -42.93 19.29 18.01
CA VAL A 103 -43.44 18.58 16.83
C VAL A 103 -44.95 18.38 16.88
N PHE A 104 -45.59 18.45 18.05
CA PHE A 104 -47.03 18.26 18.18
C PHE A 104 -47.69 19.55 18.68
N HIS A 105 -48.85 19.87 18.12
CA HIS A 105 -49.71 20.95 18.61
C HIS A 105 -50.35 20.57 19.95
N ASP A 106 -50.93 21.56 20.64
CA ASP A 106 -51.62 21.36 21.94
C ASP A 106 -52.77 20.34 21.87
N ASP A 107 -53.35 20.13 20.69
CA ASP A 107 -54.41 19.15 20.41
C ASP A 107 -53.88 17.75 20.04
N GLY A 108 -52.54 17.56 20.07
CA GLY A 108 -51.85 16.31 19.77
C GLY A 108 -51.64 16.04 18.27
N GLN A 109 -52.01 16.95 17.37
CA GLN A 109 -51.79 16.79 15.94
C GLN A 109 -50.32 17.05 15.56
N LEU A 110 -49.83 16.34 14.56
CA LEU A 110 -48.46 16.47 14.06
C LEU A 110 -48.27 17.79 13.28
N ASN A 111 -47.35 18.63 13.75
CA ASN A 111 -46.86 19.79 13.03
C ASN A 111 -45.80 19.34 12.01
N GLN A 112 -46.16 19.35 10.72
CA GLN A 112 -45.31 18.85 9.63
C GLN A 112 -44.00 19.63 9.48
N ASP A 113 -44.04 20.95 9.66
CA ASP A 113 -42.85 21.80 9.51
C ASP A 113 -41.84 21.52 10.63
N GLU A 114 -42.31 21.40 11.86
CA GLU A 114 -41.45 21.09 13.01
C GLU A 114 -40.95 19.64 13.00
N TYR A 115 -41.74 18.70 12.48
CA TYR A 115 -41.26 17.35 12.20
C TYR A 115 -40.12 17.37 11.17
N GLY A 116 -40.27 18.13 10.09
CA GLY A 116 -39.22 18.36 9.09
C GLY A 116 -37.96 18.96 9.71
N ASN A 117 -38.08 19.98 10.55
CA ASN A 117 -36.96 20.57 11.27
C ASN A 117 -36.23 19.58 12.19
N LEU A 118 -36.98 18.65 12.82
CA LEU A 118 -36.38 17.57 13.61
C LEU A 118 -35.64 16.56 12.71
N VAL A 119 -36.21 16.19 11.57
CA VAL A 119 -35.54 15.35 10.56
C VAL A 119 -34.22 15.99 10.14
N ASP A 120 -34.22 17.26 9.74
CA ASP A 120 -33.02 17.98 9.30
C ASP A 120 -31.97 18.05 10.41
N ARG A 121 -32.39 18.23 11.67
CA ARG A 121 -31.47 18.22 12.81
C ARG A 121 -30.81 16.87 13.01
N LEU A 122 -31.56 15.78 12.85
CA LEU A 122 -31.06 14.42 12.98
C LEU A 122 -30.18 14.01 11.79
N LEU A 123 -30.49 14.46 10.57
CA LEU A 123 -29.64 14.29 9.39
C LEU A 123 -28.29 15.01 9.54
N ASN A 124 -28.28 16.17 10.21
CA ASN A 124 -27.06 16.94 10.51
C ASN A 124 -26.34 16.49 11.80
N ASP A 125 -26.85 15.48 12.50
CA ASP A 125 -26.20 14.92 13.69
C ASP A 125 -25.04 13.99 13.27
N SER A 126 -23.87 14.09 13.92
CA SER A 126 -22.71 13.27 13.56
C SER A 126 -22.97 11.77 13.63
N ARG A 127 -23.92 11.33 14.47
CA ARG A 127 -24.35 9.94 14.63
C ARG A 127 -25.10 9.40 13.41
N TYR A 128 -25.64 10.27 12.55
CA TYR A 128 -26.25 9.88 11.28
C TYR A 128 -25.25 9.12 10.40
N GLY A 129 -24.07 9.72 10.20
CA GLY A 129 -22.98 9.09 9.45
C GLY A 129 -22.51 7.78 10.07
N GLU A 130 -22.39 7.69 11.40
CA GLU A 130 -22.03 6.44 12.09
C GLU A 130 -23.06 5.32 11.84
N ARG A 131 -24.35 5.65 11.92
CA ARG A 131 -25.46 4.72 11.68
C ARG A 131 -25.46 4.22 10.24
N TRP A 132 -25.35 5.11 9.27
CA TRP A 132 -25.47 4.75 7.85
C TRP A 132 -24.17 4.16 7.29
N ALA A 133 -23.01 4.59 7.78
CA ALA A 133 -21.72 4.02 7.39
C ALA A 133 -21.66 2.53 7.69
N ARG A 134 -22.25 2.04 8.80
CA ARG A 134 -22.29 0.59 9.09
C ARG A 134 -22.79 -0.25 7.91
N ARG A 135 -23.86 0.20 7.24
CA ARG A 135 -24.43 -0.52 6.08
C ARG A 135 -23.45 -0.56 4.92
N TRP A 136 -22.76 0.55 4.68
CA TRP A 136 -21.74 0.65 3.66
C TRP A 136 -20.51 -0.21 3.99
N LEU A 137 -20.08 -0.20 5.25
CA LEU A 137 -18.93 -0.95 5.74
C LEU A 137 -19.16 -2.46 5.67
N ASP A 138 -20.40 -2.93 5.88
CA ASP A 138 -20.78 -4.32 5.64
C ASP A 138 -20.59 -4.70 4.16
N LEU A 139 -21.00 -3.83 3.22
CA LEU A 139 -20.81 -4.03 1.76
C LEU A 139 -19.34 -3.93 1.33
N ALA A 140 -18.57 -3.06 1.97
CA ALA A 140 -17.13 -2.94 1.78
C ALA A 140 -16.34 -4.06 2.47
N ARG A 141 -17.00 -4.92 3.26
CA ARG A 141 -16.40 -6.02 4.02
C ARG A 141 -15.35 -5.55 5.03
N TYR A 142 -15.63 -4.42 5.65
CA TYR A 142 -14.80 -3.85 6.71
C TYR A 142 -14.61 -4.83 7.87
N ALA A 143 -13.38 -4.89 8.36
CA ALA A 143 -13.02 -5.56 9.61
C ALA A 143 -11.77 -4.91 10.20
N ASP A 144 -11.65 -4.90 11.52
CA ASP A 144 -10.45 -4.43 12.23
C ASP A 144 -9.30 -5.46 12.22
N THR A 145 -9.55 -6.66 11.68
CA THR A 145 -8.59 -7.76 11.59
C THR A 145 -8.45 -8.31 10.16
N ASN A 146 -7.43 -9.14 9.93
CA ASN A 146 -7.07 -9.72 8.63
C ASN A 146 -8.10 -10.73 8.10
N GLY A 147 -8.88 -11.38 8.97
CA GLY A 147 -10.00 -12.26 8.60
C GLY A 147 -9.62 -13.58 7.94
N TYR A 148 -8.34 -13.96 7.91
CA TYR A 148 -7.85 -15.19 7.28
C TYR A 148 -7.30 -16.19 8.32
N GLU A 149 -6.23 -16.95 8.00
CA GLU A 149 -5.61 -17.92 8.92
C GLU A 149 -5.06 -17.24 10.19
N LYS A 150 -4.20 -16.24 10.03
CA LYS A 150 -3.77 -15.33 11.10
C LYS A 150 -4.68 -14.12 11.16
N ASP A 151 -5.67 -14.17 12.04
CA ASP A 151 -6.59 -13.06 12.27
C ASP A 151 -5.97 -11.94 13.14
N ARG A 152 -4.88 -11.32 12.62
CA ARG A 152 -4.20 -10.21 13.29
C ARG A 152 -4.92 -8.88 13.04
N ASP A 153 -4.64 -7.91 13.89
CA ASP A 153 -5.13 -6.54 13.73
C ASP A 153 -4.60 -5.90 12.44
N ARG A 154 -5.41 -5.07 11.80
CA ARG A 154 -5.03 -4.23 10.65
C ARG A 154 -5.47 -2.79 10.82
N ASN A 155 -4.74 -1.86 10.22
CA ASN A 155 -5.03 -0.43 10.37
C ASN A 155 -6.06 0.06 9.31
N MET A 156 -7.33 -0.32 9.49
CA MET A 156 -8.42 -0.01 8.55
C MET A 156 -9.37 1.09 9.02
N TRP A 157 -9.31 1.49 10.30
CA TRP A 157 -10.15 2.55 10.85
C TRP A 157 -10.11 3.89 10.06
N PRO A 158 -9.02 4.30 9.37
CA PRO A 158 -9.02 5.54 8.60
C PRO A 158 -10.06 5.51 7.46
N PHE A 159 -10.24 4.35 6.81
CA PHE A 159 -11.26 4.15 5.79
C PHE A 159 -12.67 4.23 6.39
N ARG A 160 -12.91 3.59 7.55
CA ARG A 160 -14.18 3.69 8.27
C ARG A 160 -14.55 5.14 8.56
N ASP A 161 -13.62 5.89 9.12
CA ASP A 161 -13.85 7.27 9.49
C ASP A 161 -14.02 8.16 8.25
N TRP A 162 -13.35 7.84 7.13
CA TRP A 162 -13.59 8.49 5.84
C TRP A 162 -15.04 8.26 5.37
N VAL A 163 -15.57 7.03 5.43
CA VAL A 163 -16.97 6.73 5.04
C VAL A 163 -17.96 7.51 5.92
N ILE A 164 -17.75 7.53 7.23
CA ILE A 164 -18.60 8.28 8.17
C ILE A 164 -18.62 9.78 7.81
N ARG A 165 -17.44 10.36 7.54
CA ARG A 165 -17.34 11.77 7.15
C ARG A 165 -18.01 12.04 5.81
N ALA A 166 -17.79 11.21 4.79
CA ALA A 166 -18.39 11.36 3.48
C ALA A 166 -19.93 11.38 3.54
N ILE A 167 -20.53 10.54 4.38
CA ILE A 167 -21.98 10.54 4.60
C ILE A 167 -22.42 11.83 5.31
N ASN A 168 -21.75 12.20 6.40
CA ASN A 168 -22.10 13.39 7.19
C ASN A 168 -21.93 14.72 6.42
N THR A 169 -21.01 14.78 5.47
CA THR A 169 -20.82 15.98 4.62
C THR A 169 -21.74 16.01 3.41
N GLY A 170 -22.60 14.99 3.22
CA GLY A 170 -23.48 14.89 2.06
C GLY A 170 -22.71 14.75 0.74
N MET A 171 -21.61 13.99 0.74
CA MET A 171 -20.80 13.78 -0.45
C MET A 171 -21.66 13.21 -1.60
N PRO A 172 -21.63 13.83 -2.80
CA PRO A 172 -22.30 13.29 -3.98
C PRO A 172 -21.86 11.86 -4.28
N PHE A 173 -22.83 11.01 -4.67
CA PHE A 173 -22.59 9.58 -4.83
C PHE A 173 -21.58 9.25 -5.94
N ASP A 174 -21.52 10.07 -7.00
CA ASP A 174 -20.51 9.97 -8.05
C ASP A 174 -19.10 10.20 -7.51
N GLN A 175 -18.89 11.25 -6.71
CA GLN A 175 -17.60 11.49 -6.05
C GLN A 175 -17.26 10.37 -5.05
N PHE A 176 -18.23 9.93 -4.24
CA PHE A 176 -18.08 8.81 -3.30
C PHE A 176 -17.68 7.51 -4.01
N THR A 177 -18.15 7.30 -5.24
CA THR A 177 -17.79 6.17 -6.09
C THR A 177 -16.36 6.32 -6.61
N ILE A 178 -16.03 7.47 -7.19
CA ILE A 178 -14.72 7.72 -7.82
C ILE A 178 -13.59 7.60 -6.79
N GLU A 179 -13.73 8.21 -5.61
CA GLU A 179 -12.67 8.17 -4.60
C GLU A 179 -12.42 6.76 -4.07
N GLN A 180 -13.45 5.93 -3.93
CA GLN A 180 -13.28 4.55 -3.44
C GLN A 180 -12.71 3.59 -4.48
N LEU A 181 -13.04 3.79 -5.76
CA LEU A 181 -12.59 2.89 -6.83
C LEU A 181 -11.24 3.30 -7.44
N ALA A 182 -10.92 4.59 -7.46
CA ALA A 182 -9.76 5.13 -8.17
C ALA A 182 -9.20 6.43 -7.55
N GLY A 183 -9.42 6.65 -6.24
CA GLY A 183 -9.00 7.88 -5.57
C GLY A 183 -7.50 8.16 -5.61
N ASP A 184 -6.67 7.12 -5.68
CA ASP A 184 -5.21 7.22 -5.84
C ASP A 184 -4.78 7.63 -7.26
N MET A 185 -5.64 7.41 -8.25
CA MET A 185 -5.42 7.78 -9.66
C MET A 185 -5.87 9.21 -9.97
N LEU A 186 -6.48 9.91 -9.01
CA LEU A 186 -6.88 11.30 -9.19
C LEU A 186 -5.65 12.22 -9.31
N PRO A 187 -5.69 13.25 -10.18
CA PRO A 187 -4.60 14.21 -10.29
C PRO A 187 -4.31 14.87 -8.94
N ASN A 188 -3.08 14.74 -8.44
CA ASN A 188 -2.67 15.23 -7.12
C ASN A 188 -3.57 14.72 -5.98
N ALA A 189 -3.94 13.43 -6.02
CA ALA A 189 -4.79 12.78 -5.04
C ALA A 189 -4.44 13.17 -3.60
N THR A 190 -5.43 13.67 -2.84
CA THR A 190 -5.24 14.01 -1.43
C THR A 190 -5.08 12.75 -0.57
N PRO A 191 -4.52 12.85 0.65
CA PRO A 191 -4.49 11.72 1.58
C PRO A 191 -5.87 11.08 1.80
N GLU A 192 -6.93 11.88 1.88
CA GLU A 192 -8.31 11.41 2.05
C GLU A 192 -8.79 10.60 0.85
N GLN A 193 -8.52 11.07 -0.37
CA GLN A 193 -8.86 10.35 -1.60
C GLN A 193 -8.11 9.01 -1.70
N ARG A 194 -6.86 8.97 -1.26
CA ARG A 194 -6.10 7.72 -1.18
C ARG A 194 -6.64 6.80 -0.09
N ILE A 195 -7.03 7.32 1.07
CA ILE A 195 -7.68 6.55 2.15
C ILE A 195 -9.00 5.93 1.69
N ALA A 196 -9.77 6.63 0.85
CA ALA A 196 -11.03 6.14 0.30
C ALA A 196 -10.88 4.82 -0.48
N THR A 197 -9.74 4.63 -1.16
CA THR A 197 -9.41 3.38 -1.86
C THR A 197 -9.29 2.16 -0.93
N GLY A 198 -9.31 2.37 0.38
CA GLY A 198 -9.43 1.34 1.41
C GLY A 198 -10.59 0.37 1.15
N PHE A 199 -11.62 0.76 0.39
CA PHE A 199 -12.66 -0.13 -0.13
C PHE A 199 -12.07 -1.43 -0.70
N HIS A 200 -11.06 -1.33 -1.57
CA HIS A 200 -10.40 -2.50 -2.16
C HIS A 200 -9.35 -3.16 -1.25
N ARG A 201 -8.94 -2.50 -0.16
CA ARG A 201 -8.00 -3.06 0.83
C ARG A 201 -8.69 -3.87 1.93
N ASN A 202 -10.03 -3.91 1.96
CA ASN A 202 -10.79 -4.70 2.93
C ASN A 202 -10.78 -6.21 2.66
N THR A 203 -10.33 -6.66 1.48
CA THR A 203 -10.05 -8.07 1.21
C THR A 203 -9.17 -8.68 2.29
N MET A 204 -9.42 -9.94 2.65
CA MET A 204 -8.68 -10.64 3.71
C MET A 204 -7.18 -10.68 3.39
N LEU A 205 -6.33 -10.62 4.41
CA LEU A 205 -4.87 -10.73 4.26
C LEU A 205 -4.39 -12.10 4.70
N ASN A 206 -3.61 -12.75 3.85
CA ASN A 206 -2.95 -13.99 4.22
C ASN A 206 -1.51 -13.70 4.66
N GLU A 207 -1.18 -14.07 5.89
CA GLU A 207 0.15 -13.97 6.47
C GLU A 207 0.66 -15.35 6.96
N GLU A 208 0.01 -16.43 6.53
CA GLU A 208 0.44 -17.80 6.82
C GLU A 208 1.86 -18.02 6.29
N GLY A 209 2.69 -18.72 7.07
CA GLY A 209 4.07 -18.95 6.68
C GLY A 209 4.14 -19.90 5.50
N GLY A 210 4.81 -19.49 4.42
CA GLY A 210 4.96 -20.32 3.24
C GLY A 210 3.81 -20.23 2.24
N ILE A 211 3.04 -19.16 2.24
CA ILE A 211 2.06 -18.85 1.17
C ILE A 211 2.75 -18.41 -0.11
N ASP A 212 2.27 -18.83 -1.28
CA ASP A 212 2.69 -18.19 -2.53
C ASP A 212 2.04 -16.79 -2.61
N PRO A 213 2.82 -15.69 -2.58
CA PRO A 213 2.26 -14.34 -2.58
C PRO A 213 1.45 -14.05 -3.85
N LEU A 214 1.77 -14.69 -4.98
CA LEU A 214 1.08 -14.48 -6.24
C LEU A 214 -0.25 -15.25 -6.32
N GLU A 215 -0.31 -16.45 -5.71
CA GLU A 215 -1.57 -17.19 -5.55
C GLU A 215 -2.52 -16.42 -4.63
N PHE A 216 -2.02 -15.95 -3.49
CA PHE A 216 -2.83 -15.15 -2.57
C PHE A 216 -3.33 -13.86 -3.25
N ARG A 217 -2.46 -13.14 -3.98
CA ARG A 217 -2.86 -11.96 -4.77
C ARG A 217 -3.97 -12.30 -5.77
N PHE A 218 -3.90 -13.44 -6.47
CA PHE A 218 -4.96 -13.87 -7.38
C PHE A 218 -6.29 -14.04 -6.64
N HIS A 219 -6.31 -14.68 -5.48
CA HIS A 219 -7.52 -14.79 -4.67
C HIS A 219 -8.02 -13.44 -4.18
N ALA A 220 -7.12 -12.53 -3.79
CA ALA A 220 -7.49 -11.17 -3.42
C ALA A 220 -8.14 -10.42 -4.59
N MET A 221 -7.64 -10.60 -5.83
CA MET A 221 -8.27 -10.06 -7.04
C MET A 221 -9.68 -10.61 -7.26
N THR A 222 -9.86 -11.92 -7.10
CA THR A 222 -11.20 -12.53 -7.28
C THR A 222 -12.21 -11.99 -6.27
N ASP A 223 -11.77 -11.75 -5.03
CA ASP A 223 -12.55 -11.13 -3.97
C ASP A 223 -12.93 -9.68 -4.29
N ARG A 224 -11.98 -8.87 -4.77
CA ARG A 224 -12.23 -7.49 -5.19
C ARG A 224 -13.24 -7.41 -6.33
N VAL A 225 -13.13 -8.27 -7.34
CA VAL A 225 -14.08 -8.33 -8.45
C VAL A 225 -15.49 -8.69 -7.96
N ALA A 226 -15.60 -9.65 -7.04
CA ALA A 226 -16.87 -10.06 -6.45
C ALA A 226 -17.51 -8.95 -5.61
N THR A 227 -16.73 -8.32 -4.74
CA THR A 227 -17.17 -7.23 -3.85
C THR A 227 -17.60 -6.02 -4.68
N THR A 228 -16.81 -5.62 -5.68
CA THR A 228 -17.14 -4.49 -6.56
C THR A 228 -18.42 -4.73 -7.35
N GLY A 229 -18.55 -5.93 -7.95
CA GLY A 229 -19.74 -6.30 -8.71
C GLY A 229 -21.00 -6.33 -7.83
N THR A 230 -20.90 -6.86 -6.61
CA THR A 230 -22.04 -6.95 -5.70
C THR A 230 -22.44 -5.57 -5.17
N THR A 231 -21.47 -4.76 -4.73
CA THR A 231 -21.72 -3.48 -4.08
C THR A 231 -22.18 -2.40 -5.05
N TRP A 232 -21.55 -2.30 -6.23
CA TRP A 232 -21.84 -1.21 -7.18
C TRP A 232 -22.79 -1.60 -8.29
N LEU A 233 -22.75 -2.87 -8.76
CA LEU A 233 -23.57 -3.31 -9.89
C LEU A 233 -24.80 -4.09 -9.44
N GLY A 234 -24.85 -4.56 -8.19
CA GLY A 234 -25.88 -5.49 -7.73
C GLY A 234 -25.82 -6.86 -8.42
N LEU A 235 -24.64 -7.24 -8.95
CA LEU A 235 -24.45 -8.45 -9.74
C LEU A 235 -23.46 -9.41 -9.09
N THR A 236 -23.75 -10.72 -9.18
CA THR A 236 -22.85 -11.77 -8.70
C THR A 236 -21.82 -12.13 -9.77
N THR A 237 -20.74 -11.36 -9.88
CA THR A 237 -19.69 -11.57 -10.90
C THR A 237 -18.91 -12.88 -10.73
N GLY A 238 -18.90 -13.47 -9.53
CA GLY A 238 -18.03 -14.60 -9.15
C GLY A 238 -18.17 -15.86 -10.00
N CYS A 239 -19.36 -16.19 -10.52
CA CYS A 239 -19.51 -17.36 -11.41
C CYS A 239 -18.68 -17.19 -12.71
N ALA A 240 -18.47 -15.94 -13.13
CA ALA A 240 -17.75 -15.61 -14.35
C ALA A 240 -16.24 -15.92 -14.26
N GLN A 241 -15.71 -16.14 -13.05
CA GLN A 241 -14.32 -16.55 -12.80
C GLN A 241 -13.95 -17.85 -13.50
N CYS A 242 -14.88 -18.82 -13.54
CA CYS A 242 -14.58 -20.16 -14.06
C CYS A 242 -15.20 -20.42 -15.44
N HIS A 243 -16.29 -19.75 -15.77
CA HIS A 243 -17.00 -19.92 -17.04
C HIS A 243 -17.89 -18.69 -17.30
N THR A 244 -18.37 -18.48 -18.53
CA THR A 244 -19.35 -17.42 -18.81
C THR A 244 -20.53 -17.49 -17.85
N HIS A 245 -20.91 -16.36 -17.27
CA HIS A 245 -21.95 -16.30 -16.26
C HIS A 245 -23.25 -16.89 -16.78
N LYS A 246 -23.99 -17.60 -15.91
CA LYS A 246 -25.14 -18.41 -16.34
C LYS A 246 -26.35 -17.57 -16.77
N TYR A 247 -26.55 -16.42 -16.13
CA TYR A 247 -27.74 -15.59 -16.30
C TYR A 247 -27.39 -14.16 -16.74
N ASP A 248 -26.52 -13.49 -15.99
CA ASP A 248 -26.01 -12.17 -16.36
C ASP A 248 -25.10 -12.19 -17.60
N PRO A 249 -25.09 -11.10 -18.40
CA PRO A 249 -24.35 -11.00 -19.67
C PRO A 249 -22.85 -10.76 -19.46
N ILE A 250 -22.21 -11.53 -18.58
CA ILE A 250 -20.78 -11.45 -18.27
C ILE A 250 -20.09 -12.68 -18.83
N THR A 251 -19.33 -12.51 -19.92
CA THR A 251 -18.51 -13.60 -20.45
C THR A 251 -17.32 -13.89 -19.55
N HIS A 252 -16.79 -15.12 -19.63
CA HIS A 252 -15.57 -15.52 -18.92
C HIS A 252 -14.41 -14.56 -19.20
N ARG A 253 -14.29 -14.09 -20.44
CA ARG A 253 -13.25 -13.12 -20.84
C ARG A 253 -13.46 -11.76 -20.16
N GLN A 254 -14.67 -11.23 -20.21
CA GLN A 254 -15.00 -9.93 -19.61
C GLN A 254 -14.78 -9.89 -18.10
N TYR A 255 -14.93 -11.02 -17.40
CA TYR A 255 -14.58 -11.09 -15.98
C TYR A 255 -13.11 -10.71 -15.74
N TYR A 256 -12.19 -11.23 -16.54
CA TYR A 256 -10.77 -10.92 -16.41
C TYR A 256 -10.41 -9.55 -16.99
N GLU A 257 -11.13 -9.07 -18.00
CA GLU A 257 -10.98 -7.69 -18.47
C GLU A 257 -11.44 -6.69 -17.40
N PHE A 258 -12.50 -7.00 -16.65
CA PHE A 258 -12.92 -6.20 -15.50
C PHE A 258 -11.95 -6.33 -14.31
N MET A 259 -11.42 -7.52 -14.04
CA MET A 259 -10.35 -7.76 -13.06
C MET A 259 -9.11 -6.91 -13.36
N ALA A 260 -8.78 -6.70 -14.64
CA ALA A 260 -7.56 -5.99 -15.02
C ALA A 260 -7.52 -4.54 -14.52
N PHE A 261 -8.66 -3.86 -14.33
CA PHE A 261 -8.71 -2.54 -13.68
C PHE A 261 -8.17 -2.56 -12.25
N MET A 262 -8.47 -3.62 -11.49
CA MET A 262 -8.07 -3.74 -10.09
C MET A 262 -6.72 -4.44 -9.92
N ASN A 263 -6.21 -5.08 -10.97
CA ASN A 263 -4.97 -5.86 -10.91
C ASN A 263 -3.73 -4.97 -11.07
N ASN A 264 -3.80 -3.79 -11.68
CA ASN A 264 -2.61 -2.96 -11.94
C ASN A 264 -2.16 -2.06 -10.77
N THR A 265 -2.33 -2.51 -9.53
CA THR A 265 -2.11 -1.69 -8.32
C THR A 265 -1.17 -2.35 -7.33
N ASP A 266 -0.31 -1.57 -6.70
CA ASP A 266 0.37 -1.96 -5.48
C ASP A 266 -0.51 -1.66 -4.25
N GLU A 267 -0.15 -2.25 -3.12
CA GLU A 267 -0.97 -2.26 -1.90
C GLU A 267 -0.19 -1.74 -0.67
N PRO A 268 0.37 -0.52 -0.72
CA PRO A 268 1.21 0.00 0.35
C PRO A 268 0.40 0.39 1.59
N GLU A 269 1.10 0.60 2.70
CA GLU A 269 0.60 1.44 3.77
C GLU A 269 1.11 2.88 3.59
N MET A 270 0.26 3.85 3.88
CA MET A 270 0.57 5.27 3.78
C MET A 270 0.49 5.92 5.16
N ASP A 271 1.50 6.70 5.54
CA ASP A 271 1.42 7.56 6.72
C ASP A 271 0.29 8.58 6.56
N ILE A 272 -0.55 8.69 7.57
CA ILE A 272 -1.60 9.70 7.67
C ILE A 272 -0.93 10.98 8.19
N PRO A 273 -0.98 12.10 7.45
CA PRO A 273 -0.40 13.36 7.89
C PRO A 273 -0.95 13.79 9.26
N ASP A 274 -0.05 14.19 10.17
CA ASP A 274 -0.40 14.64 11.52
C ASP A 274 0.50 15.81 11.94
N ALA A 275 -0.08 17.02 11.91
CA ALA A 275 0.63 18.25 12.24
C ALA A 275 1.17 18.29 13.69
N ALA A 276 0.50 17.60 14.64
CA ALA A 276 0.97 17.55 16.03
C ALA A 276 2.20 16.64 16.15
N VAL A 277 2.23 15.53 15.39
CA VAL A 277 3.42 14.67 15.29
C VAL A 277 4.58 15.43 14.66
N ASP A 278 4.32 16.18 13.57
CA ASP A 278 5.32 17.00 12.88
C ASP A 278 5.91 18.06 13.82
N GLN A 279 5.05 18.82 14.51
CA GLN A 279 5.48 19.85 15.45
C GLN A 279 6.32 19.27 16.59
N ARG A 280 5.92 18.10 17.13
CA ARG A 280 6.69 17.41 18.16
C ARG A 280 8.05 16.96 17.64
N HIS A 281 8.14 16.46 16.42
CA HIS A 281 9.42 16.07 15.82
C HIS A 281 10.33 17.28 15.62
N GLN A 282 9.82 18.40 15.12
CA GLN A 282 10.60 19.64 15.00
C GLN A 282 11.13 20.14 16.36
N ALA A 283 10.31 20.07 17.41
CA ALA A 283 10.74 20.39 18.76
C ALA A 283 11.84 19.42 19.27
N ASN A 284 11.73 18.13 18.94
CA ASN A 284 12.76 17.15 19.27
C ASN A 284 14.09 17.42 18.54
N LEU A 285 14.03 17.80 17.26
CA LEU A 285 15.23 18.19 16.49
C LEU A 285 15.89 19.42 17.10
N ALA A 286 15.13 20.47 17.43
CA ALA A 286 15.67 21.65 18.10
C ALA A 286 16.32 21.30 19.46
N LYS A 287 15.71 20.38 20.22
CA LYS A 287 16.27 19.87 21.47
C LYS A 287 17.55 19.06 21.24
N ALA A 288 17.62 18.27 20.18
CA ALA A 288 18.82 17.52 19.80
C ALA A 288 19.97 18.48 19.47
N GLU A 289 19.71 19.52 18.68
CA GLU A 289 20.72 20.54 18.34
C GLU A 289 21.20 21.30 19.58
N HIS A 290 20.31 21.61 20.52
CA HIS A 290 20.72 22.18 21.80
C HIS A 290 21.65 21.24 22.59
N LEU A 291 21.30 19.96 22.72
CA LEU A 291 22.14 18.98 23.40
C LEU A 291 23.50 18.78 22.71
N ILE A 292 23.54 18.88 21.38
CA ILE A 292 24.78 18.82 20.61
C ILE A 292 25.71 19.98 20.97
N SER A 293 25.15 21.19 21.11
CA SER A 293 25.94 22.37 21.51
C SER A 293 26.59 22.22 22.90
N GLU A 294 26.01 21.38 23.77
CA GLU A 294 26.55 21.12 25.11
C GLU A 294 27.62 20.02 25.14
N LEU A 295 27.71 19.16 24.11
CA LEU A 295 28.57 17.97 24.12
C LEU A 295 30.04 18.33 24.40
N ARG A 296 30.54 19.43 23.84
CA ARG A 296 31.91 19.88 24.05
C ARG A 296 32.18 20.18 25.53
N THR A 297 31.27 20.91 26.18
CA THR A 297 31.36 21.25 27.60
C THR A 297 31.17 20.02 28.50
N GLN A 298 30.40 19.02 28.07
CA GLN A 298 30.26 17.76 28.81
C GLN A 298 31.52 16.90 28.67
N TYR A 299 32.12 16.84 27.48
CA TYR A 299 33.34 16.08 27.24
C TYR A 299 34.51 16.57 28.09
N THR A 300 34.70 17.89 28.21
CA THR A 300 35.80 18.46 29.00
C THR A 300 35.72 18.11 30.49
N LYS A 301 34.53 17.78 31.02
CA LYS A 301 34.37 17.29 32.40
C LYS A 301 35.00 15.92 32.64
N SER A 302 35.26 15.15 31.59
CA SER A 302 35.99 13.88 31.69
C SER A 302 37.46 14.05 32.10
N GLY A 303 38.00 15.27 31.97
CA GLY A 303 39.42 15.56 32.19
C GLY A 303 40.35 15.15 31.03
N LYS A 304 39.80 14.61 29.93
CA LYS A 304 40.56 14.30 28.71
C LYS A 304 40.82 15.55 27.87
N ASP A 305 41.94 15.53 27.15
CA ASP A 305 42.27 16.56 26.16
C ASP A 305 41.49 16.30 24.86
N LEU A 306 40.49 17.14 24.61
CA LEU A 306 39.65 17.07 23.42
C LEU A 306 40.46 17.10 22.12
N GLU A 307 41.47 17.96 22.03
CA GLU A 307 42.20 18.18 20.79
C GLU A 307 43.13 17.01 20.48
N ALA A 308 43.79 16.48 21.51
CA ALA A 308 44.63 15.29 21.36
C ALA A 308 43.80 14.06 20.94
N GLU A 309 42.68 13.79 21.62
CA GLU A 309 41.81 12.64 21.33
C GLU A 309 41.14 12.78 19.95
N PHE A 310 40.68 13.99 19.59
CA PHE A 310 40.12 14.28 18.28
C PHE A 310 41.13 14.03 17.16
N THR A 311 42.39 14.43 17.33
CA THR A 311 43.44 14.22 16.33
C THR A 311 43.72 12.73 16.09
N VAL A 312 43.76 11.93 17.17
CA VAL A 312 43.91 10.47 17.09
C VAL A 312 42.72 9.85 16.37
N TRP A 313 41.51 10.23 16.74
CA TRP A 313 40.29 9.77 16.08
C TRP A 313 40.25 10.17 14.60
N LEU A 314 40.53 11.42 14.26
CA LEU A 314 40.47 11.90 12.87
C LEU A 314 41.48 11.15 11.99
N THR A 315 42.68 10.91 12.51
CA THR A 315 43.71 10.10 11.83
C THR A 315 43.22 8.67 11.61
N SER A 316 42.57 8.05 12.60
CA SER A 316 42.01 6.70 12.43
C SER A 316 40.89 6.66 11.39
N GLN A 317 40.00 7.67 11.37
CA GLN A 317 38.94 7.80 10.38
C GLN A 317 39.50 7.95 8.95
N ARG A 318 40.53 8.79 8.74
CA ARG A 318 41.21 8.93 7.45
C ARG A 318 41.92 7.65 7.01
N ASN A 319 42.53 6.94 7.94
CA ASN A 319 43.23 5.69 7.67
C ASN A 319 42.26 4.56 7.28
N ARG A 320 41.06 4.49 7.87
CA ARG A 320 40.05 3.50 7.45
C ARG A 320 39.38 3.84 6.11
N LYS A 321 39.20 5.13 5.80
CA LYS A 321 38.40 5.56 4.64
C LYS A 321 39.00 5.06 3.33
N ARG A 322 38.23 4.33 2.54
CA ARG A 322 38.64 3.83 1.23
C ARG A 322 38.20 4.77 0.10
N ASN A 323 38.90 4.69 -1.02
CA ASN A 323 38.57 5.47 -2.22
C ASN A 323 37.47 4.77 -3.03
N TRP A 324 36.24 4.82 -2.52
CA TRP A 324 35.10 4.15 -3.14
C TRP A 324 34.71 4.78 -4.47
N GLN A 325 34.66 3.95 -5.52
CA GLN A 325 34.15 4.31 -6.84
C GLN A 325 32.81 3.59 -7.07
N PRO A 326 31.67 4.31 -7.15
CA PRO A 326 30.41 3.73 -7.58
C PRO A 326 30.51 3.17 -9.00
N ILE A 327 29.91 2.00 -9.22
CA ILE A 327 29.84 1.36 -10.55
C ILE A 327 28.39 1.22 -11.01
N SER A 328 28.18 1.31 -12.33
CA SER A 328 26.84 1.26 -12.93
C SER A 328 26.60 -0.11 -13.56
N PRO A 329 25.43 -0.73 -13.34
CA PRO A 329 25.05 -1.91 -14.09
C PRO A 329 24.68 -1.51 -15.53
N ALA A 330 25.08 -2.32 -16.50
CA ALA A 330 24.66 -2.23 -17.90
C ALA A 330 23.37 -3.04 -18.17
N SER A 331 23.11 -4.06 -17.36
CA SER A 331 21.95 -4.95 -17.45
C SER A 331 21.38 -5.20 -16.07
N LEU A 332 20.05 -5.27 -15.98
CA LEU A 332 19.29 -5.58 -14.77
C LEU A 332 18.30 -6.69 -15.12
N GLN A 333 18.49 -7.88 -14.55
CA GLN A 333 17.59 -9.02 -14.73
C GLN A 333 17.13 -9.55 -13.38
N THR A 334 15.89 -10.02 -13.35
CA THR A 334 15.30 -10.67 -12.18
C THR A 334 14.36 -11.77 -12.63
N ASN A 335 13.96 -12.61 -11.67
CA ASN A 335 12.88 -13.58 -11.88
C ASN A 335 11.48 -12.95 -11.86
N LEU A 336 11.26 -11.85 -11.11
CA LEU A 336 9.98 -11.15 -11.06
C LEU A 336 10.06 -9.67 -10.66
N PRO A 337 10.83 -9.25 -9.63
CA PRO A 337 10.83 -7.85 -9.19
C PRO A 337 11.29 -6.88 -10.27
N HIS A 338 10.70 -5.70 -10.31
CA HIS A 338 11.10 -4.68 -11.27
C HIS A 338 12.25 -3.84 -10.74
N LEU A 339 13.39 -3.88 -11.44
CA LEU A 339 14.55 -3.06 -11.13
C LEU A 339 14.64 -1.86 -12.07
N GLN A 340 14.96 -0.70 -11.50
CA GLN A 340 15.21 0.53 -12.20
C GLN A 340 16.56 1.12 -11.77
N LEU A 341 17.36 1.55 -12.75
CA LEU A 341 18.57 2.34 -12.48
C LEU A 341 18.17 3.83 -12.30
N GLU A 342 18.45 4.37 -11.12
CA GLU A 342 18.27 5.77 -10.77
C GLU A 342 19.58 6.56 -10.91
N ARG A 343 19.53 7.86 -10.62
CA ARG A 343 20.73 8.72 -10.56
C ARG A 343 21.73 8.21 -9.52
N ASN A 344 23.00 8.59 -9.68
CA ASN A 344 24.10 8.21 -8.76
C ASN A 344 24.29 6.69 -8.62
N GLN A 345 24.02 5.94 -9.69
CA GLN A 345 24.26 4.50 -9.78
C GLN A 345 23.47 3.68 -8.76
N VAL A 346 22.32 4.19 -8.34
CA VAL A 346 21.44 3.52 -7.39
C VAL A 346 20.44 2.66 -8.15
N VAL A 347 20.24 1.43 -7.70
CA VAL A 347 19.19 0.54 -8.19
C VAL A 347 18.02 0.58 -7.22
N PHE A 348 16.81 0.74 -7.75
CA PHE A 348 15.55 0.68 -7.01
C PHE A 348 14.75 -0.53 -7.48
N ALA A 349 14.26 -1.34 -6.54
CA ALA A 349 13.44 -2.51 -6.77
C ALA A 349 12.00 -2.25 -6.29
N SER A 350 11.03 -2.71 -7.08
CA SER A 350 9.59 -2.50 -6.82
C SER A 350 8.73 -3.57 -7.49
N GLY A 351 7.41 -3.49 -7.29
CA GLY A 351 6.44 -4.38 -7.90
C GLY A 351 6.34 -5.74 -7.19
N ASP A 352 5.95 -6.76 -7.96
CA ASP A 352 5.72 -8.10 -7.43
C ASP A 352 7.03 -8.79 -7.05
N SER A 353 6.95 -9.71 -6.10
CA SER A 353 8.08 -10.48 -5.62
C SER A 353 7.68 -11.92 -5.32
N THR A 354 8.67 -12.80 -5.25
CA THR A 354 8.49 -14.21 -4.91
C THR A 354 9.11 -14.50 -3.54
N LYS A 355 8.98 -15.75 -3.05
CA LYS A 355 9.69 -16.15 -1.83
C LYS A 355 11.20 -16.23 -1.98
N HIS A 356 11.66 -16.42 -3.22
CA HIS A 356 13.07 -16.52 -3.57
C HIS A 356 13.34 -15.71 -4.82
N ASP A 357 13.67 -14.44 -4.62
CA ASP A 357 14.03 -13.56 -5.71
C ASP A 357 15.52 -13.64 -6.00
N ILE A 358 15.84 -13.48 -7.27
CA ILE A 358 17.21 -13.49 -7.77
C ILE A 358 17.41 -12.23 -8.58
N PHE A 359 18.40 -11.42 -8.20
CA PHE A 359 18.82 -10.27 -8.99
C PHE A 359 20.13 -10.62 -9.69
N GLU A 360 20.14 -10.52 -11.01
CA GLU A 360 21.34 -10.70 -11.84
C GLU A 360 21.66 -9.38 -12.54
N LEU A 361 22.80 -8.79 -12.20
CA LEU A 361 23.24 -7.49 -12.68
C LEU A 361 24.60 -7.61 -13.37
N GLU A 362 24.71 -7.07 -14.58
CA GLU A 362 25.97 -7.05 -15.33
C GLU A 362 26.66 -5.69 -15.19
N TYR A 363 27.93 -5.69 -14.82
CA TYR A 363 28.75 -4.50 -14.63
C TYR A 363 29.99 -4.56 -15.54
N PRO A 364 30.13 -3.64 -16.52
CA PRO A 364 31.35 -3.51 -17.30
C PRO A 364 32.41 -2.77 -16.48
N VAL A 365 33.21 -3.51 -15.71
CA VAL A 365 34.22 -2.95 -14.80
C VAL A 365 35.53 -2.75 -15.54
N LYS A 366 35.97 -1.49 -15.64
CA LYS A 366 37.25 -1.11 -16.27
C LYS A 366 38.43 -1.04 -15.29
N THR A 367 38.14 -1.04 -14.00
CA THR A 367 39.12 -0.88 -12.95
C THR A 367 39.81 -2.22 -12.71
N GLU A 368 41.14 -2.23 -12.84
CA GLU A 368 41.95 -3.41 -12.55
C GLU A 368 42.21 -3.57 -11.05
N ALA A 369 42.41 -4.81 -10.62
CA ALA A 369 42.83 -5.17 -9.25
C ALA A 369 41.92 -4.59 -8.14
N VAL A 370 40.62 -4.83 -8.24
CA VAL A 370 39.65 -4.46 -7.20
C VAL A 370 39.88 -5.31 -5.96
N THR A 371 40.12 -4.66 -4.82
CA THR A 371 40.48 -5.29 -3.53
C THR A 371 39.33 -5.26 -2.52
N ALA A 372 38.27 -4.48 -2.77
CA ALA A 372 37.07 -4.46 -1.94
C ALA A 372 35.84 -4.03 -2.73
N ILE A 373 34.69 -4.57 -2.32
CA ILE A 373 33.36 -4.25 -2.86
C ILE A 373 32.50 -3.71 -1.70
N ARG A 374 31.75 -2.63 -1.93
CA ARG A 374 30.80 -2.08 -0.97
C ARG A 374 29.39 -2.17 -1.55
N LEU A 375 28.52 -2.89 -0.85
CA LEU A 375 27.07 -2.89 -1.06
C LEU A 375 26.43 -1.93 -0.07
N GLU A 376 25.70 -0.94 -0.57
CA GLU A 376 24.93 -0.01 0.24
C GLU A 376 23.44 -0.37 0.15
N ALA A 377 22.80 -0.65 1.28
CA ALA A 377 21.36 -0.78 1.43
C ALA A 377 20.78 0.57 1.87
N LEU A 378 19.94 1.17 1.03
CA LEU A 378 19.52 2.57 1.14
C LEU A 378 18.04 2.67 1.55
N PRO A 379 17.68 3.45 2.57
CA PRO A 379 16.28 3.68 2.91
C PRO A 379 15.60 4.53 1.85
N ASP A 380 14.29 4.32 1.63
CA ASP A 380 13.50 5.12 0.71
C ASP A 380 12.06 5.28 1.20
N PRO A 381 11.44 6.48 1.11
CA PRO A 381 10.03 6.68 1.45
C PRO A 381 9.02 5.87 0.65
N ARG A 382 9.41 5.36 -0.51
CA ARG A 382 8.56 4.47 -1.34
C ARG A 382 8.58 3.02 -0.86
N LEU A 383 9.51 2.65 0.03
CA LEU A 383 9.64 1.29 0.55
C LEU A 383 8.89 1.12 1.87
N PRO A 384 8.43 -0.10 2.18
CA PRO A 384 7.74 -0.36 3.44
C PRO A 384 8.57 0.10 4.65
N ASN A 385 7.90 0.74 5.61
CA ASN A 385 8.53 1.25 6.84
C ASN A 385 9.81 2.09 6.61
N TYR A 386 9.93 2.76 5.45
CA TYR A 386 11.11 3.56 5.08
C TYR A 386 12.41 2.77 5.02
N GLY A 387 12.32 1.44 5.03
CA GLY A 387 13.47 0.56 5.09
C GLY A 387 14.18 0.45 3.74
N PRO A 388 15.33 -0.24 3.71
CA PRO A 388 16.03 -0.52 2.47
C PRO A 388 15.49 -1.75 1.72
N GLY A 389 14.56 -2.52 2.30
CA GLY A 389 14.02 -3.75 1.73
C GLY A 389 12.54 -3.67 1.35
N MET A 390 12.09 -4.69 0.60
CA MET A 390 10.73 -4.79 0.04
C MET A 390 9.75 -5.60 0.90
N THR A 391 10.19 -6.16 2.04
CA THR A 391 9.32 -6.97 2.92
C THR A 391 8.10 -6.15 3.36
N ASN A 392 6.87 -6.59 3.04
CA ASN A 392 5.67 -5.78 3.22
C ASN A 392 4.46 -6.49 3.87
N TYR A 393 4.43 -7.83 3.94
CA TYR A 393 3.28 -8.56 4.49
C TYR A 393 3.67 -9.58 5.58
N GLU A 394 4.77 -10.32 5.40
CA GLU A 394 5.25 -11.31 6.38
C GLU A 394 6.71 -11.02 6.72
N GLY A 395 7.08 -11.17 7.99
CA GLY A 395 8.41 -10.83 8.48
C GLY A 395 8.50 -9.38 8.94
N THR A 396 9.70 -8.81 8.88
CA THR A 396 9.94 -7.44 9.35
C THR A 396 9.68 -6.46 8.22
N ILE A 397 8.61 -5.67 8.34
CA ILE A 397 8.23 -4.68 7.32
C ILE A 397 9.40 -3.71 7.07
N GLY A 398 9.81 -3.60 5.80
CA GLY A 398 10.92 -2.75 5.32
C GLY A 398 12.30 -3.39 5.38
N ASP A 399 12.40 -4.62 5.87
CA ASP A 399 13.66 -5.37 5.90
C ASP A 399 13.93 -6.08 4.57
N PHE A 400 15.14 -6.61 4.42
CA PHE A 400 15.53 -7.56 3.39
C PHE A 400 16.25 -8.76 4.02
N PHE A 401 16.35 -9.86 3.28
CA PHE A 401 17.17 -11.00 3.67
C PHE A 401 18.01 -11.46 2.48
N LEU A 402 19.24 -10.94 2.39
CA LEU A 402 20.21 -11.27 1.36
C LEU A 402 20.96 -12.53 1.77
N THR A 403 20.69 -13.64 1.09
CA THR A 403 21.21 -14.96 1.45
C THR A 403 22.49 -15.30 0.70
N GLU A 404 22.63 -14.86 -0.55
CA GLU A 404 23.87 -15.06 -1.32
C GLU A 404 24.22 -13.80 -2.11
N PHE A 405 25.51 -13.49 -2.15
CA PHE A 405 26.13 -12.44 -2.94
C PHE A 405 27.28 -13.05 -3.74
N GLU A 406 27.05 -13.30 -5.01
CA GLU A 406 28.03 -13.95 -5.89
C GLU A 406 28.53 -12.98 -6.96
N ILE A 407 29.84 -12.96 -7.19
CA ILE A 407 30.46 -12.26 -8.31
C ILE A 407 31.06 -13.29 -9.26
N GLN A 408 30.76 -13.16 -10.55
CA GLN A 408 31.46 -13.86 -11.61
C GLN A 408 32.16 -12.84 -12.50
N VAL A 409 33.35 -13.16 -13.00
CA VAL A 409 34.06 -12.36 -14.01
C VAL A 409 34.28 -13.23 -15.22
N ASN A 410 33.75 -12.82 -16.37
CA ASN A 410 33.79 -13.59 -17.62
C ASN A 410 33.32 -15.05 -17.42
N GLY A 411 32.25 -15.23 -16.64
CA GLY A 411 31.64 -16.53 -16.32
C GLY A 411 32.39 -17.38 -15.29
N LYS A 412 33.44 -16.86 -14.63
CA LYS A 412 34.15 -17.56 -13.54
C LYS A 412 33.83 -16.93 -12.20
N ARG A 413 33.35 -17.74 -11.25
CA ARG A 413 33.05 -17.30 -9.88
C ARG A 413 34.31 -16.81 -9.16
N ILE A 414 34.19 -15.66 -8.51
CA ILE A 414 35.21 -15.07 -7.65
C ILE A 414 34.97 -15.52 -6.21
N LYS A 415 36.04 -15.93 -5.54
CA LYS A 415 35.98 -16.30 -4.12
C LYS A 415 36.07 -15.05 -3.24
N LEU A 416 35.04 -14.83 -2.45
CA LEU A 416 34.99 -13.80 -1.41
C LEU A 416 35.42 -14.43 -0.08
N GLU A 417 36.33 -13.78 0.64
CA GLU A 417 36.93 -14.33 1.86
C GLU A 417 36.25 -13.79 3.11
N LYS A 418 36.01 -12.47 3.17
CA LYS A 418 35.50 -11.79 4.36
C LYS A 418 34.45 -10.77 3.98
N ALA A 419 33.44 -10.62 4.82
CA ALA A 419 32.50 -9.52 4.76
C ALA A 419 32.20 -8.94 6.15
N VAL A 420 32.15 -7.62 6.23
CA VAL A 420 31.78 -6.86 7.44
C VAL A 420 30.58 -5.97 7.12
N HIS A 421 29.84 -5.56 8.15
CA HIS A 421 28.61 -4.79 8.00
C HIS A 421 28.52 -3.67 9.03
N SER A 422 27.80 -2.60 8.72
CA SER A 422 27.53 -1.50 9.66
C SER A 422 26.49 -1.89 10.70
N TYR A 423 25.53 -2.72 10.29
CA TYR A 423 24.43 -3.19 11.11
C TYR A 423 23.95 -4.54 10.61
N ALA A 424 23.76 -5.48 11.52
CA ALA A 424 23.00 -6.69 11.28
C ALA A 424 22.30 -7.04 12.59
N LYS A 425 21.00 -7.28 12.49
CA LYS A 425 20.20 -7.73 13.60
C LYS A 425 19.09 -8.54 13.01
N ASN A 426 19.03 -9.81 13.38
CA ASN A 426 17.93 -10.75 13.28
C ASN A 426 18.50 -12.10 13.76
N ARG A 427 17.64 -13.07 14.01
CA ARG A 427 18.07 -14.42 14.36
C ARG A 427 17.15 -15.45 13.75
N TYR A 428 17.73 -16.38 13.02
CA TYR A 428 17.00 -17.49 12.41
C TYR A 428 17.56 -18.81 12.92
N GLY A 429 16.72 -19.54 13.65
CA GLY A 429 17.17 -20.69 14.43
C GLY A 429 18.21 -20.28 15.47
N ASN A 430 19.40 -20.87 15.41
CA ASN A 430 20.50 -20.58 16.34
C ASN A 430 21.55 -19.63 15.75
N GLN A 431 21.34 -19.09 14.56
CA GLN A 431 22.32 -18.28 13.84
C GLN A 431 21.86 -16.81 13.78
N ASP A 432 22.71 -15.90 14.23
CA ASP A 432 22.52 -14.45 14.05
C ASP A 432 22.86 -14.07 12.62
N THR A 433 22.11 -13.12 12.04
CA THR A 433 22.35 -12.65 10.67
C THR A 433 23.62 -11.80 10.59
N SER A 434 24.30 -11.84 9.45
CA SER A 434 25.48 -11.00 9.18
C SER A 434 25.81 -10.97 7.70
N ALA A 435 26.51 -9.94 7.24
CA ALA A 435 27.05 -9.91 5.87
C ALA A 435 28.06 -11.02 5.57
N GLN A 436 28.68 -11.65 6.58
CA GLN A 436 29.57 -12.80 6.35
C GLN A 436 28.81 -14.03 5.84
N LEU A 437 27.53 -14.16 6.23
CA LEU A 437 26.70 -15.29 5.85
C LEU A 437 26.21 -15.17 4.40
N MET A 438 26.20 -13.98 3.79
CA MET A 438 25.82 -13.86 2.38
C MET A 438 26.87 -14.38 1.39
N ILE A 439 27.98 -14.93 1.88
CA ILE A 439 29.07 -15.49 1.06
C ILE A 439 29.51 -16.88 1.57
N ASP A 440 28.69 -17.55 2.38
CA ASP A 440 29.00 -18.86 2.95
C ASP A 440 28.53 -20.05 2.08
N GLY A 441 27.67 -19.80 1.09
CA GLY A 441 27.11 -20.80 0.19
C GLY A 441 25.91 -21.56 0.75
N ASP A 442 25.31 -21.10 1.85
CA ASP A 442 24.06 -21.60 2.42
C ASP A 442 22.92 -20.59 2.22
N ILE A 443 21.98 -20.94 1.34
CA ILE A 443 20.82 -20.08 1.03
C ILE A 443 19.89 -19.82 2.23
N GLN A 444 20.06 -20.54 3.36
CA GLN A 444 19.24 -20.39 4.56
C GLN A 444 19.80 -19.36 5.55
N THR A 445 21.06 -18.95 5.40
CA THR A 445 21.72 -17.91 6.20
C THR A 445 21.80 -16.62 5.39
N GLY A 446 22.17 -15.50 6.02
CA GLY A 446 22.25 -14.25 5.29
C GLY A 446 22.31 -12.99 6.15
N TRP A 447 22.12 -11.85 5.49
CA TRP A 447 22.15 -10.51 6.08
C TRP A 447 20.75 -9.90 6.12
N SER A 448 20.38 -9.35 7.29
CA SER A 448 19.12 -8.64 7.54
C SER A 448 19.36 -7.50 8.54
N VAL A 449 18.55 -6.46 8.44
CA VAL A 449 18.65 -5.21 9.20
C VAL A 449 17.38 -4.97 10.03
N HIS A 450 16.83 -6.01 10.66
CA HIS A 450 15.66 -5.89 11.55
C HIS A 450 15.86 -4.78 12.59
N GLU A 451 14.87 -3.91 12.76
CA GLU A 451 14.92 -2.66 13.56
C GLU A 451 15.90 -1.58 13.08
N GLY A 452 16.55 -1.77 11.92
CA GLY A 452 17.39 -0.78 11.24
C GLY A 452 16.65 -0.03 10.12
N GLN A 453 15.34 -0.20 9.95
CA GLN A 453 14.58 0.49 8.90
C GLN A 453 14.67 2.01 9.03
N GLY A 454 14.65 2.73 7.90
CA GLY A 454 14.82 4.18 7.86
C GLY A 454 16.28 4.65 7.84
N GLU A 455 17.25 3.73 7.99
CA GLU A 455 18.68 4.04 7.99
C GLU A 455 19.42 3.39 6.82
N ARG A 456 20.54 3.99 6.42
CA ARG A 456 21.47 3.42 5.44
C ARG A 456 22.36 2.40 6.12
N HIS A 457 22.46 1.22 5.52
CA HIS A 457 23.36 0.16 5.95
C HIS A 457 24.35 -0.21 4.86
N ILE A 458 25.51 -0.72 5.25
CA ILE A 458 26.53 -1.16 4.31
C ILE A 458 27.05 -2.54 4.67
N ALA A 459 27.44 -3.27 3.63
CA ALA A 459 28.30 -4.42 3.72
C ALA A 459 29.53 -4.20 2.86
N ILE A 460 30.70 -4.58 3.38
CA ILE A 460 31.98 -4.47 2.66
C ILE A 460 32.59 -5.86 2.57
N LEU A 461 32.85 -6.28 1.34
CA LEU A 461 33.34 -7.60 1.00
C LEU A 461 34.78 -7.51 0.49
N GLN A 462 35.60 -8.46 0.91
CA GLN A 462 36.98 -8.62 0.48
C GLN A 462 37.14 -9.94 -0.30
N PRO A 463 37.60 -9.90 -1.56
CA PRO A 463 37.95 -11.08 -2.32
C PRO A 463 39.26 -11.70 -1.82
N THR A 464 39.46 -13.00 -2.06
CA THR A 464 40.72 -13.69 -1.73
C THR A 464 41.91 -13.17 -2.55
N GLU A 465 41.66 -12.77 -3.79
CA GLU A 465 42.64 -12.17 -4.70
C GLU A 465 42.02 -10.91 -5.35
N PRO A 466 42.83 -9.89 -5.71
CA PRO A 466 42.31 -8.72 -6.41
C PRO A 466 41.55 -9.11 -7.69
N ILE A 467 40.33 -8.62 -7.85
CA ILE A 467 39.46 -8.96 -8.97
C ILE A 467 39.89 -8.15 -10.20
N PRO A 468 40.13 -8.77 -11.36
CA PRO A 468 40.52 -8.07 -12.57
C PRO A 468 39.36 -7.28 -13.18
N ALA A 469 39.68 -6.35 -14.09
CA ALA A 469 38.69 -5.73 -14.95
C ALA A 469 38.00 -6.79 -15.84
N GLY A 470 36.81 -6.48 -16.32
CA GLY A 470 36.03 -7.34 -17.21
C GLY A 470 34.53 -7.17 -17.04
N ASP A 471 33.78 -8.08 -17.65
CA ASP A 471 32.34 -8.14 -17.51
C ASP A 471 32.01 -8.94 -16.25
N TRP A 472 31.54 -8.23 -15.24
CA TRP A 472 31.17 -8.80 -13.95
C TRP A 472 29.69 -9.11 -13.93
N THR A 473 29.31 -10.30 -13.49
CA THR A 473 27.92 -10.65 -13.17
C THR A 473 27.79 -10.73 -11.66
N LEU A 474 26.99 -9.85 -11.09
CA LEU A 474 26.54 -9.93 -9.70
C LEU A 474 25.23 -10.71 -9.64
N ILE A 475 25.21 -11.80 -8.89
CA ILE A 475 24.01 -12.57 -8.60
C ILE A 475 23.72 -12.45 -7.11
N MET A 476 22.53 -11.91 -6.78
CA MET A 476 22.06 -11.80 -5.41
C MET A 476 20.82 -12.65 -5.21
N HIS A 477 20.83 -13.50 -4.20
CA HIS A 477 19.67 -14.27 -3.79
C HIS A 477 19.02 -13.66 -2.57
N PHE A 478 17.71 -13.49 -2.63
CA PHE A 478 16.90 -13.00 -1.52
C PHE A 478 15.82 -14.00 -1.23
N GLY A 479 15.64 -14.40 0.02
CA GLY A 479 14.46 -15.19 0.32
C GLY A 479 14.57 -16.09 1.53
N ARG A 480 13.39 -16.37 2.07
CA ARG A 480 13.17 -17.41 3.07
C ARG A 480 11.78 -18.00 2.83
N HIS A 481 10.99 -18.20 3.88
CA HIS A 481 9.59 -18.64 3.75
C HIS A 481 8.65 -17.53 3.23
N PHE A 482 9.15 -16.29 3.07
CA PHE A 482 8.43 -15.10 2.61
C PHE A 482 9.31 -14.20 1.72
N SER A 483 8.67 -13.29 0.97
CA SER A 483 9.35 -12.30 0.12
C SER A 483 10.10 -11.25 0.94
N SER A 484 11.41 -11.07 0.67
CA SER A 484 12.28 -10.19 1.45
C SER A 484 13.47 -9.63 0.65
N SER A 485 13.19 -9.12 -0.54
CA SER A 485 14.21 -8.59 -1.44
C SER A 485 14.72 -7.21 -1.02
N LEU A 486 15.93 -6.86 -1.45
CA LEU A 486 16.48 -5.52 -1.26
C LEU A 486 15.75 -4.53 -2.18
N GLY A 487 15.24 -3.44 -1.60
CA GLY A 487 14.40 -2.44 -2.26
C GLY A 487 15.18 -1.29 -2.88
N LYS A 488 16.32 -0.89 -2.30
CA LYS A 488 17.16 0.15 -2.88
C LYS A 488 18.61 -0.03 -2.49
N PHE A 489 19.51 -0.01 -3.47
CA PHE A 489 20.92 -0.28 -3.22
C PHE A 489 21.88 0.36 -4.20
N ARG A 490 23.17 0.40 -3.83
CA ARG A 490 24.26 0.84 -4.69
C ARG A 490 25.49 -0.04 -4.49
N LEU A 491 26.24 -0.26 -5.56
CA LEU A 491 27.50 -0.98 -5.54
C LEU A 491 28.67 -0.03 -5.83
N SER A 492 29.72 -0.13 -5.01
CA SER A 492 30.98 0.58 -5.20
C SER A 492 32.17 -0.38 -5.08
N ILE A 493 33.29 -0.03 -5.70
CA ILE A 493 34.55 -0.78 -5.65
C ILE A 493 35.69 0.09 -5.14
N ALA A 494 36.75 -0.54 -4.62
CA ALA A 494 38.01 0.12 -4.26
C ALA A 494 39.20 -0.77 -4.63
N THR A 495 40.35 -0.14 -4.90
CA THR A 495 41.62 -0.82 -5.26
C THR A 495 42.70 -0.68 -4.19
N ASP A 496 42.48 0.17 -3.19
CA ASP A 496 43.41 0.33 -2.07
C ASP A 496 43.42 -0.91 -1.15
N ASN A 497 44.50 -1.13 -0.41
CA ASN A 497 44.62 -2.27 0.51
C ASN A 497 44.42 -1.86 1.98
N LYS A 498 43.50 -0.93 2.25
CA LYS A 498 43.22 -0.49 3.62
C LYS A 498 42.51 -1.58 4.43
N PRO A 499 42.49 -1.52 5.78
CA PRO A 499 41.72 -2.46 6.58
C PRO A 499 40.24 -2.50 6.17
N LEU A 500 39.61 -3.65 6.34
CA LEU A 500 38.17 -3.79 6.10
C LEU A 500 37.42 -3.20 7.30
N SER A 501 36.59 -2.19 7.07
CA SER A 501 35.76 -1.56 8.10
C SER A 501 34.45 -1.07 7.50
N ALA A 502 33.33 -1.48 8.09
CA ALA A 502 32.00 -0.97 7.77
C ALA A 502 31.57 0.18 8.70
N GLU A 503 32.48 0.72 9.49
CA GLU A 503 32.26 1.97 10.21
C GLU A 503 32.40 3.13 9.22
N GLU A 504 31.36 3.94 9.08
CA GLU A 504 31.35 5.17 8.27
C GLU A 504 30.71 6.30 9.09
N LEU A 505 31.14 7.54 8.84
CA LEU A 505 30.45 8.72 9.33
C LEU A 505 29.21 8.99 8.45
N PRO A 506 28.27 9.83 8.90
CA PRO A 506 27.24 10.35 8.01
C PRO A 506 27.86 10.91 6.71
N PRO A 507 27.23 10.73 5.54
CA PRO A 507 27.85 11.03 4.24
C PRO A 507 28.50 12.41 4.14
N ALA A 508 27.88 13.44 4.72
CA ALA A 508 28.41 14.80 4.74
C ALA A 508 29.72 14.94 5.55
N ALA A 509 29.88 14.18 6.64
CA ALA A 509 31.11 14.17 7.43
C ALA A 509 32.18 13.28 6.78
N GLU A 510 31.79 12.17 6.15
CA GLU A 510 32.71 11.27 5.46
C GLU A 510 33.45 12.00 4.33
N THR A 511 32.79 12.92 3.60
CA THR A 511 33.42 13.74 2.57
C THR A 511 34.47 14.72 3.11
N LEU A 512 34.32 15.20 4.35
CA LEU A 512 35.26 16.14 4.96
C LEU A 512 36.60 15.49 5.31
N LEU A 513 36.64 14.16 5.44
CA LEU A 513 37.88 13.43 5.73
C LEU A 513 38.96 13.61 4.65
N ASP A 514 38.57 13.94 3.41
CA ASP A 514 39.50 14.19 2.30
C ASP A 514 40.14 15.57 2.33
N ILE A 515 39.57 16.52 3.10
CA ILE A 515 40.06 17.89 3.19
C ILE A 515 41.20 17.93 4.22
N PRO A 516 42.42 18.37 3.85
CA PRO A 516 43.52 18.55 4.79
C PRO A 516 43.17 19.52 5.92
N ASP A 517 43.69 19.31 7.12
CA ASP A 517 43.34 20.13 8.29
C ASP A 517 43.62 21.62 8.09
N SER A 518 44.67 21.96 7.34
CA SER A 518 45.02 23.34 6.97
C SER A 518 44.04 24.03 6.03
N GLU A 519 43.18 23.26 5.36
CA GLU A 519 42.23 23.73 4.35
C GLU A 519 40.78 23.66 4.84
N GLN A 520 40.53 23.05 6.01
CA GLN A 520 39.20 22.97 6.60
C GLN A 520 38.75 24.34 7.11
N THR A 521 37.50 24.71 6.81
CA THR A 521 36.86 25.83 7.49
C THR A 521 36.52 25.46 8.94
N GLU A 522 36.28 26.47 9.78
CA GLU A 522 35.89 26.21 11.18
C GLU A 522 34.60 25.39 11.25
N GLU A 523 33.63 25.65 10.37
CA GLU A 523 32.36 24.90 10.32
C GLU A 523 32.58 23.43 9.94
N GLN A 524 33.46 23.16 8.96
CA GLN A 524 33.81 21.80 8.55
C GLN A 524 34.51 21.05 9.68
N ARG A 525 35.46 21.71 10.35
CA ARG A 525 36.15 21.14 11.49
C ARG A 525 35.18 20.84 12.64
N GLN A 526 34.28 21.78 12.96
CA GLN A 526 33.26 21.58 13.99
C GLN A 526 32.32 20.42 13.66
N ALA A 527 31.93 20.23 12.39
CA ALA A 527 31.13 19.08 11.99
C ALA A 527 31.83 17.75 12.29
N LEU A 528 33.14 17.64 12.04
CA LEU A 528 33.93 16.46 12.38
C LEU A 528 34.08 16.29 13.91
N VAL A 529 34.33 17.36 14.65
CA VAL A 529 34.39 17.33 16.13
C VAL A 529 33.05 16.87 16.72
N THR A 530 31.92 17.33 16.19
CA THR A 530 30.60 16.84 16.61
C THR A 530 30.45 15.33 16.38
N GLN A 531 30.91 14.79 15.25
CA GLN A 531 30.87 13.34 15.02
C GLN A 531 31.75 12.58 16.02
N PHE A 532 32.95 13.07 16.28
CA PHE A 532 33.83 12.51 17.31
C PHE A 532 33.11 12.44 18.66
N LEU A 533 32.54 13.57 19.11
CA LEU A 533 31.83 13.66 20.39
C LEU A 533 30.62 12.72 20.48
N LEU A 534 29.88 12.55 19.39
CA LEU A 534 28.74 11.63 19.34
C LEU A 534 29.16 10.15 19.41
N GLN A 535 30.41 9.83 19.07
CA GLN A 535 30.97 8.48 19.11
C GLN A 535 31.81 8.23 20.37
N SER A 536 32.16 9.27 21.13
CA SER A 536 32.97 9.15 22.34
C SER A 536 32.27 8.30 23.42
N PRO A 537 32.94 7.29 23.99
CA PRO A 537 32.37 6.47 25.07
C PRO A 537 31.87 7.28 26.28
N GLU A 538 32.53 8.40 26.59
CA GLU A 538 32.21 9.32 27.68
C GLU A 538 30.84 9.99 27.51
N LEU A 539 30.37 10.11 26.27
CA LEU A 539 29.12 10.80 25.92
C LEU A 539 28.05 9.83 25.40
N LYS A 540 28.22 8.52 25.61
CA LYS A 540 27.31 7.49 25.09
C LYS A 540 25.84 7.74 25.48
N GLU A 541 25.59 8.19 26.71
CA GLU A 541 24.22 8.50 27.18
C GLU A 541 23.63 9.71 26.44
N GLN A 542 24.41 10.79 26.32
CA GLN A 542 24.01 12.03 25.65
C GLN A 542 23.78 11.78 24.16
N ALA A 543 24.70 11.07 23.50
CA ALA A 543 24.57 10.64 22.11
C ALA A 543 23.33 9.76 21.91
N GLY A 544 23.07 8.81 22.82
CA GLY A 544 21.85 7.98 22.79
C GLY A 544 20.57 8.81 22.87
N ARG A 545 20.53 9.84 23.72
CA ARG A 545 19.40 10.78 23.82
C ARG A 545 19.23 11.61 22.55
N ILE A 546 20.33 12.14 22.00
CA ILE A 546 20.33 12.91 20.74
C ILE A 546 19.81 12.05 19.58
N ASN A 547 20.33 10.82 19.44
CA ASN A 547 19.91 9.90 18.40
C ASN A 547 18.41 9.55 18.54
N THR A 548 17.93 9.32 19.76
CA THR A 548 16.50 9.08 20.03
C THR A 548 15.63 10.25 19.62
N LEU A 549 16.05 11.50 19.89
CA LEU A 549 15.32 12.70 19.50
C LEU A 549 15.29 12.91 17.97
N ARG A 550 16.36 12.49 17.28
CA ARG A 550 16.49 12.58 15.83
C ARG A 550 15.72 11.49 15.07
N LYS A 551 15.35 10.39 15.73
CA LYS A 551 14.56 9.33 15.10
C LYS A 551 13.27 9.91 14.52
N ARG A 552 12.95 9.46 13.31
CA ARG A 552 11.68 9.78 12.65
C ARG A 552 10.52 9.33 13.54
N PRO A 553 9.49 10.15 13.75
CA PRO A 553 8.31 9.72 14.49
C PRO A 553 7.53 8.67 13.70
N GLY A 554 6.83 7.78 14.40
CA GLY A 554 5.81 6.94 13.78
C GLY A 554 4.53 7.74 13.57
N TYR A 555 3.92 7.59 12.39
CA TYR A 555 2.59 8.10 12.09
C TYR A 555 1.57 6.97 12.17
N GLN A 556 0.29 7.32 12.32
CA GLN A 556 -0.78 6.40 12.00
C GLN A 556 -0.71 6.07 10.51
N ARG A 557 -1.04 4.83 10.14
CA ARG A 557 -0.95 4.35 8.76
C ARG A 557 -2.33 3.96 8.25
N ALA A 558 -2.56 4.14 6.96
CA ALA A 558 -3.74 3.67 6.26
C ALA A 558 -3.35 2.69 5.17
N MET A 559 -4.11 1.62 5.03
CA MET A 559 -4.00 0.72 3.88
C MET A 559 -4.67 1.40 2.67
N VAL A 560 -3.89 1.66 1.61
CA VAL A 560 -4.36 2.37 0.40
C VAL A 560 -4.01 1.61 -0.87
N MET A 561 -4.72 1.85 -1.95
CA MET A 561 -4.32 1.42 -3.29
C MET A 561 -3.28 2.40 -3.85
N GLN A 562 -2.46 1.91 -4.76
CA GLN A 562 -1.51 2.72 -5.52
C GLN A 562 -1.32 2.14 -6.92
N GLU A 563 -1.84 2.81 -7.93
CA GLU A 563 -1.64 2.43 -9.33
C GLU A 563 -0.16 2.29 -9.67
N ARG A 564 0.17 1.22 -10.40
CA ARG A 564 1.54 0.95 -10.81
C ARG A 564 1.99 1.92 -11.92
N PRO A 565 3.30 2.24 -11.97
CA PRO A 565 3.85 3.03 -13.08
C PRO A 565 3.56 2.40 -14.44
N GLN A 566 3.32 3.23 -15.46
CA GLN A 566 3.02 2.79 -16.82
C GLN A 566 4.16 1.98 -17.46
N GLU A 567 5.39 2.17 -16.97
CA GLU A 567 6.59 1.46 -17.43
C GLU A 567 6.65 0.02 -16.90
N ASN A 568 5.84 -0.31 -15.90
CA ASN A 568 5.82 -1.63 -15.26
C ASN A 568 4.40 -2.08 -14.89
N PRO A 569 3.48 -2.22 -15.86
CA PRO A 569 2.12 -2.65 -15.61
C PRO A 569 2.09 -4.14 -15.26
N ARG A 570 1.12 -4.54 -14.44
CA ARG A 570 0.87 -5.93 -14.09
C ARG A 570 -0.02 -6.59 -15.16
N PRO A 571 0.47 -7.61 -15.88
CA PRO A 571 -0.36 -8.28 -16.87
C PRO A 571 -1.47 -9.08 -16.21
N THR A 572 -2.66 -9.05 -16.82
CA THR A 572 -3.80 -9.86 -16.41
C THR A 572 -4.05 -10.95 -17.45
N HIS A 573 -4.29 -12.17 -17.00
CA HIS A 573 -4.56 -13.32 -17.87
C HIS A 573 -5.94 -13.88 -17.56
N ARG A 574 -6.63 -14.39 -18.58
CA ARG A 574 -7.75 -15.31 -18.34
C ARG A 574 -7.18 -16.63 -17.87
N HIS A 575 -7.79 -17.26 -16.88
CA HIS A 575 -7.37 -18.56 -16.40
C HIS A 575 -8.29 -19.68 -16.90
N HIS A 576 -7.74 -20.89 -17.02
CA HIS A 576 -8.55 -22.07 -17.32
C HIS A 576 -9.44 -22.41 -16.13
N ARG A 577 -10.72 -22.07 -16.22
CA ARG A 577 -11.72 -22.32 -15.16
C ARG A 577 -11.30 -21.74 -13.80
N GLY A 578 -10.75 -20.54 -13.80
CA GLY A 578 -10.32 -19.89 -12.56
C GLY A 578 -9.06 -20.46 -11.91
N GLU A 579 -8.42 -21.46 -12.52
CA GLU A 579 -7.22 -22.10 -11.98
C GLU A 579 -5.99 -21.19 -12.14
N TYR A 580 -5.49 -20.69 -11.00
CA TYR A 580 -4.35 -19.76 -10.93
C TYR A 580 -3.13 -20.24 -11.73
N LEU A 581 -2.76 -21.52 -11.60
CA LEU A 581 -1.59 -22.11 -12.26
C LEU A 581 -1.77 -22.36 -13.78
N SER A 582 -2.95 -22.10 -14.33
CA SER A 582 -3.29 -22.34 -15.74
C SER A 582 -3.68 -21.04 -16.47
N PRO A 583 -2.78 -20.03 -16.57
CA PRO A 583 -3.04 -18.84 -17.37
C PRO A 583 -3.22 -19.23 -18.85
N LYS A 584 -4.05 -18.46 -19.55
CA LYS A 584 -4.31 -18.59 -20.98
C LYS A 584 -3.91 -17.29 -21.67
N GLU A 585 -4.83 -16.65 -22.38
CA GLU A 585 -4.54 -15.40 -23.07
C GLU A 585 -4.51 -14.21 -22.10
N SER A 586 -3.64 -13.24 -22.40
CA SER A 586 -3.65 -11.95 -21.72
C SER A 586 -4.90 -11.14 -22.10
N VAL A 587 -5.34 -10.29 -21.18
CA VAL A 587 -6.47 -9.39 -21.36
C VAL A 587 -6.08 -7.98 -20.94
N THR A 588 -6.74 -6.99 -21.53
CA THR A 588 -6.60 -5.57 -21.16
C THR A 588 -7.84 -5.11 -20.42
N PRO A 589 -7.74 -4.06 -19.58
CA PRO A 589 -8.90 -3.50 -18.91
C PRO A 589 -10.01 -3.11 -19.90
N GLN A 590 -11.23 -3.62 -19.72
CA GLN A 590 -12.41 -3.25 -20.51
C GLN A 590 -13.65 -3.25 -19.62
N PRO A 591 -14.57 -2.26 -19.78
CA PRO A 591 -15.81 -2.24 -19.03
C PRO A 591 -16.68 -3.41 -19.46
N LEU A 592 -17.57 -3.84 -18.56
CA LEU A 592 -18.60 -4.79 -18.93
C LEU A 592 -19.47 -4.20 -20.05
N ASN A 593 -19.88 -5.01 -21.03
CA ASN A 593 -20.54 -4.56 -22.25
C ASN A 593 -21.88 -3.83 -22.05
N PHE A 594 -22.52 -3.99 -20.89
CA PHE A 594 -23.75 -3.30 -20.52
C PHE A 594 -23.50 -1.97 -19.80
N LEU A 595 -22.26 -1.65 -19.45
CA LEU A 595 -21.87 -0.34 -18.95
C LEU A 595 -21.57 0.61 -20.11
N HIS A 596 -21.50 1.91 -19.82
CA HIS A 596 -21.15 2.90 -20.82
C HIS A 596 -19.75 2.63 -21.39
N PRO A 597 -19.58 2.68 -22.73
CA PRO A 597 -18.26 2.56 -23.32
C PRO A 597 -17.40 3.76 -22.91
N PHE A 598 -16.08 3.56 -22.90
CA PHE A 598 -15.16 4.68 -22.71
C PHE A 598 -15.39 5.75 -23.77
N GLN A 599 -15.25 7.01 -23.36
CA GLN A 599 -15.16 8.10 -24.32
C GLN A 599 -13.87 7.93 -25.12
N THR A 600 -13.92 8.22 -26.42
CA THR A 600 -12.75 8.10 -27.29
C THR A 600 -11.60 8.98 -26.74
N GLY A 601 -10.46 8.36 -26.43
CA GLY A 601 -9.28 9.06 -25.92
C GLY A 601 -9.14 9.11 -24.39
N THR A 602 -10.02 8.46 -23.63
CA THR A 602 -9.79 8.23 -22.19
C THR A 602 -8.58 7.30 -22.02
N PRO A 603 -7.58 7.64 -21.17
CA PRO A 603 -6.50 6.73 -20.82
C PRO A 603 -7.07 5.43 -20.28
N ALA A 604 -6.52 4.30 -20.75
CA ALA A 604 -6.93 2.96 -20.32
C ALA A 604 -6.45 2.65 -18.91
#